data_AF-A0A5K0X2J5-F1
#
_entry.id   AF-A0A5K0X2J5-F1
#
_cell.length_a   1.000
_cell.length_b   1.000
_cell.length_c   1.000
_cell.angle_alpha   90.00
_cell.angle_beta   90.00
_cell.angle_gamma   90.00
#
_symmetry.space_group_name_H-M   'P 1'
#
loop_
_entity.id
_entity.type
_entity.pdbx_description
1 polymer ?
#
loop_
_entity_poly.entity_id
_entity_poly.type
_entity_poly.pdbx_seq_one_letter_code
_entity_poly.pdbx_strand_id
1 'polypeptide(L)' 'GCDASVLLDDSATIQSEKSAPPNMNSLRGFELVDTIKAALEVLCPRVVSCADILAVAARDSVAM' A
#
# COMPACT_ATOMS: atom_id res chain seq x y z
N GLY A 1 -9.75 -1.31 7.90
CA GLY A 1 -8.91 -1.60 9.08
C GLY A 1 -7.48 -1.36 8.68
N CYS A 2 -6.51 -2.14 9.15
CA CYS A 2 -5.16 -2.20 8.55
C CYS A 2 -5.10 -3.38 7.58
N ASP A 3 -5.86 -3.29 6.49
CA ASP A 3 -6.16 -4.35 5.52
C ASP A 3 -5.69 -4.01 4.10
N ALA A 4 -4.96 -2.90 3.95
CA ALA A 4 -4.42 -2.40 2.69
C ALA A 4 -5.48 -2.01 1.63
N SER A 5 -6.75 -1.82 2.03
CA SER A 5 -7.83 -1.38 1.14
C SER A 5 -7.50 -0.05 0.43
N VAL A 6 -6.79 0.85 1.11
CA VAL A 6 -6.34 2.14 0.57
C VAL A 6 -5.40 2.04 -0.65
N LEU A 7 -4.77 0.88 -0.86
CA LEU A 7 -3.85 0.68 -1.98
C LEU A 7 -4.58 0.31 -3.28
N LEU A 8 -5.83 -0.15 -3.21
CA LEU A 8 -6.59 -0.58 -4.37
C LEU A 8 -6.94 0.61 -5.27
N ASP A 9 -6.73 0.45 -6.58
CA ASP A 9 -7.17 1.41 -7.59
C ASP A 9 -8.65 1.23 -7.94
N ASP A 10 -9.22 2.24 -8.60
CA ASP A 10 -10.58 2.16 -9.13
C ASP A 10 -10.72 0.99 -10.11
N SER A 11 -11.85 0.31 -10.04
CA SER A 11 -12.24 -0.71 -11.02
C SER A 11 -13.73 -0.65 -11.30
N ALA A 12 -14.24 -1.52 -12.17
CA ALA A 12 -15.66 -1.55 -12.52
C ALA A 12 -16.60 -1.74 -11.30
N THR A 13 -16.12 -2.33 -10.22
CA THR A 13 -16.93 -2.64 -9.01
C THR A 13 -16.36 -2.04 -7.73
N ILE A 14 -15.19 -1.39 -7.78
CA ILE A 14 -14.50 -0.85 -6.61
C ILE A 14 -14.29 0.63 -6.83
N GLN A 15 -14.83 1.43 -5.92
CA GLN A 15 -14.43 2.82 -5.75
C GLN A 15 -13.25 2.87 -4.77
N SER A 16 -12.11 3.33 -5.25
CA SER A 16 -10.87 3.44 -4.51
C SER A 16 -10.98 4.46 -3.39
N GLU A 17 -10.45 4.10 -2.22
CA GLU A 17 -10.28 5.03 -1.11
C GLU A 17 -9.27 6.15 -1.45
N LYS A 18 -8.43 5.99 -2.48
CA LYS A 18 -7.52 7.06 -2.96
C LYS A 18 -8.30 8.30 -3.43
N SER A 19 -9.50 8.10 -3.95
CA SER A 19 -10.40 9.18 -4.40
C SER A 19 -11.18 9.85 -3.27
N ALA A 20 -11.14 9.29 -2.05
CA ALA A 20 -11.88 9.85 -0.92
C ALA A 20 -11.36 11.27 -0.59
N PRO A 21 -12.22 12.21 -0.15
CA PRO A 21 -11.83 13.59 0.16
C PRO A 21 -10.56 13.76 1.03
N PRO A 22 -10.32 12.96 2.08
CA PRO A 22 -9.09 13.10 2.88
C PRO A 22 -7.82 12.61 2.15
N ASN A 23 -7.95 11.76 1.14
CA ASN A 23 -6.84 11.07 0.49
C ASN A 23 -6.50 11.65 -0.89
N MET A 24 -7.49 12.16 -1.61
CA MET A 24 -7.35 12.71 -2.94
C MET A 24 -6.38 13.91 -2.94
N ASN A 25 -5.32 13.82 -3.75
CA ASN A 25 -4.22 14.79 -3.80
C ASN A 25 -3.51 15.02 -2.45
N SER A 26 -3.58 14.05 -1.53
CA SER A 26 -3.03 14.14 -0.17
C SER A 26 -2.10 12.97 0.14
N LEU A 27 -2.63 11.73 0.13
CA LEU A 27 -1.82 10.53 0.32
C LEU A 27 -0.85 10.34 -0.86
N ARG A 28 0.32 9.79 -0.56
CA ARG A 28 1.45 9.63 -1.49
C ARG A 28 2.31 8.43 -1.13
N GLY A 29 3.18 8.02 -2.05
CA GLY A 29 4.12 6.93 -1.84
C GLY A 29 3.60 5.55 -2.27
N PHE A 30 2.54 5.50 -3.07
CA PHE A 30 1.97 4.24 -3.59
C PHE A 30 2.99 3.47 -4.44
N GLU A 31 3.74 4.19 -5.28
CA GLU A 31 4.76 3.62 -6.18
C GLU A 31 5.94 3.01 -5.39
N LEU A 32 6.24 3.56 -4.21
CA LEU A 32 7.25 3.00 -3.31
C LEU A 32 6.76 1.67 -2.72
N VAL A 33 5.48 1.60 -2.33
CA VAL A 33 4.87 0.36 -1.84
C VAL A 33 4.86 -0.71 -2.93
N ASP A 34 4.55 -0.35 -4.18
CA ASP A 34 4.61 -1.26 -5.33
C ASP A 34 6.03 -1.79 -5.56
N THR A 35 7.03 -0.93 -5.45
CA THR A 35 8.45 -1.31 -5.59
C THR A 35 8.86 -2.31 -4.50
N ILE A 36 8.49 -2.05 -3.25
CA ILE A 36 8.74 -2.97 -2.13
C ILE A 36 8.04 -4.31 -2.38
N LYS A 37 6.77 -4.28 -2.78
CA LYS A 37 5.98 -5.48 -3.05
C LYS A 37 6.58 -6.31 -4.18
N ALA A 38 6.99 -5.68 -5.27
CA ALA A 38 7.63 -6.35 -6.40
C ALA A 38 8.95 -7.04 -5.98
N ALA A 39 9.79 -6.35 -5.20
CA ALA A 39 11.03 -6.94 -4.69
C ALA A 39 10.75 -8.15 -3.77
N LEU A 40 9.74 -8.05 -2.90
CA LEU A 40 9.35 -9.15 -2.00
C LEU A 40 8.72 -10.32 -2.76
N GLU A 41 7.96 -10.09 -3.82
CA GLU A 41 7.40 -11.18 -4.63
C GLU A 41 8.47 -11.95 -5.41
N VAL A 42 9.59 -11.31 -5.76
CA VAL A 42 10.76 -12.02 -6.35
C VAL A 42 11.40 -12.95 -5.32
N LEU A 43 11.51 -12.51 -4.06
CA LEU A 43 12.18 -13.26 -3.00
C LEU A 43 11.29 -14.33 -2.36
N CYS A 44 10.01 -14.02 -2.16
CA CYS A 44 9.04 -14.86 -1.46
C CYS A 44 7.63 -14.70 -2.06
N PRO A 45 7.35 -15.40 -3.17
CA PRO A 45 6.08 -15.24 -3.90
C PRO A 45 4.86 -15.56 -3.04
N ARG A 46 3.88 -14.65 -3.00
CA ARG A 46 2.61 -14.75 -2.27
C ARG A 46 2.73 -14.99 -0.76
N VAL A 47 3.84 -14.55 -0.15
CA VAL A 47 4.06 -14.71 1.31
C VAL A 47 3.71 -13.45 2.07
N VAL A 48 4.24 -12.29 1.66
CA VAL A 48 4.09 -11.04 2.42
C VAL A 48 2.84 -10.28 1.99
N SER A 49 1.98 -9.93 2.95
CA SER A 49 0.76 -9.15 2.66
C SER A 49 1.06 -7.67 2.46
N CYS A 50 0.24 -6.96 1.67
CA CYS A 50 0.39 -5.52 1.50
C CYS A 50 0.13 -4.74 2.81
N ALA A 51 -0.68 -5.28 3.70
CA ALA A 51 -0.93 -4.70 5.02
C ALA A 51 0.34 -4.73 5.89
N ASP A 52 1.07 -5.85 5.89
CA ASP A 52 2.34 -5.97 6.63
C ASP A 52 3.42 -5.05 6.06
N ILE A 53 3.46 -4.87 4.73
CA ILE A 53 4.37 -3.91 4.10
C ILE A 53 4.13 -2.50 4.64
N LEU A 54 2.87 -2.05 4.69
CA LEU A 54 2.54 -0.72 5.23
C LEU A 54 2.93 -0.60 6.71
N ALA A 55 2.67 -1.64 7.52
CA ALA A 55 3.02 -1.63 8.94
C ALA A 55 4.53 -1.53 9.17
N VAL A 56 5.32 -2.34 8.46
CA VAL A 56 6.79 -2.34 8.58
C VAL A 56 7.40 -1.07 8.00
N ALA A 57 6.95 -0.64 6.81
CA ALA A 57 7.45 0.60 6.20
C ALA A 57 7.18 1.82 7.09
N ALA A 58 6.00 1.89 7.72
CA ALA A 58 5.68 2.97 8.67
C ALA A 58 6.61 2.95 9.90
N ARG A 59 6.84 1.77 10.50
CA ARG A 59 7.79 1.60 11.61
C ARG A 59 9.19 2.10 11.22
N ASP A 60 9.70 1.63 10.09
CA ASP A 60 11.06 1.91 9.67
C ASP A 60 11.23 3.37 9.26
N SER A 61 10.20 4.00 8.68
CA SER A 61 10.21 5.43 8.33
C SER A 61 10.30 6.35 9.56
N VAL A 62 9.76 5.93 10.71
CA VAL A 62 9.82 6.70 11.97
C VAL A 62 11.16 6.50 12.69
N ALA A 63 11.80 5.36 12.49
CA ALA A 63 13.08 5.05 13.11
C ALA A 63 14.28 5.74 12.43
N MET A 64 14.07 6.35 11.26
CA MET A 64 15.10 7.01 10.45
C MET A 64 15.27 8.50 10.77
#